data_AF-A0A359BA55-F1
#
_entry.id   AF-A0A359BA55-F1
#
_cell.length_a   1.000
_cell.length_b   1.000
_cell.length_c   1.000
_cell.angle_alpha   90.00
_cell.angle_beta   90.00
_cell.angle_gamma   90.00
#
_symmetry.space_group_name_H-M   'P 1'
#
loop_
_entity.id
_entity.type
_entity.pdbx_description
1 polymer ?
#
loop_
_entity_poly.entity_id
_entity_poly.type
_entity_poly.pdbx_seq_one_letter_code
_entity_poly.pdbx_strand_id
1 'polypeptide(L)'
;PRILPDFIYFNPAFLSSLPKEVASSAGLDAFTHAVESFISKGGSYSTRKNAKKSLLLFKDNFLGFIDDRSDYSSAMNMLLSSYYAGLSFTRAYVGYAHSIGHALGGAYNIPHGLAVIHSLLYILPKYGSTIKKRKKQIEEILGIDISLEAYISSLLKKCDISPLNLEIDENKAMDLALLANKETIPLYPVPKIFDIASLAKFIKEIGEGRYEN
;
A
#
# COMPACT_ATOMS: atom_id res chain seq x y z
N PRO A 1 23.85 -5.16 5.85
CA PRO A 1 23.54 -4.00 6.72
C PRO A 1 24.21 -2.65 6.32
N ARG A 2 24.82 -2.50 5.13
CA ARG A 2 25.49 -1.24 4.69
C ARG A 2 24.61 -0.28 3.86
N ILE A 3 23.29 -0.41 3.94
CA ILE A 3 22.35 0.39 3.13
C ILE A 3 21.47 1.33 3.98
N LEU A 4 21.58 1.26 5.32
CA LEU A 4 20.82 2.15 6.19
C LEU A 4 21.54 3.51 6.24
N PRO A 5 20.85 4.63 5.97
CA PRO A 5 21.47 5.95 6.08
C PRO A 5 21.74 6.31 7.54
N ASP A 6 22.85 7.03 7.79
CA ASP A 6 23.21 7.52 9.14
C ASP A 6 22.31 8.67 9.60
N PHE A 7 21.85 9.48 8.65
CA PHE A 7 21.01 10.66 8.90
C PHE A 7 19.86 10.73 7.90
N ILE A 8 18.73 11.23 8.37
CA ILE A 8 17.55 11.52 7.55
C ILE A 8 17.20 12.99 7.79
N TYR A 9 17.14 13.77 6.71
CA TYR A 9 16.74 15.17 6.75
C TYR A 9 15.42 15.35 6.00
N PHE A 10 14.39 15.82 6.71
CA PHE A 10 13.09 16.12 6.12
C PHE A 10 13.03 17.58 5.69
N ASN A 11 12.86 17.82 4.39
CA ASN A 11 12.62 19.15 3.85
C ASN A 11 11.32 19.15 3.03
N PRO A 12 10.22 19.69 3.59
CA PRO A 12 8.94 19.78 2.90
C PRO A 12 8.99 20.54 1.58
N ALA A 13 9.93 21.51 1.45
CA ALA A 13 10.07 22.31 0.23
C ALA A 13 10.38 21.47 -1.01
N PHE A 14 11.05 20.31 -0.85
CA PHE A 14 11.35 19.40 -1.95
C PHE A 14 10.11 18.69 -2.51
N LEU A 15 9.00 18.70 -1.78
CA LEU A 15 7.74 18.10 -2.24
C LEU A 15 6.88 19.06 -3.05
N SER A 16 7.08 20.37 -2.89
CA SER A 16 6.22 21.42 -3.49
C SER A 16 6.16 21.36 -5.02
N SER A 17 7.24 20.95 -5.68
CA SER A 17 7.36 20.87 -7.13
C SER A 17 6.98 19.50 -7.72
N LEU A 18 6.60 18.53 -6.88
CA LEU A 18 6.23 17.21 -7.38
C LEU A 18 4.93 17.29 -8.19
N PRO A 19 4.85 16.59 -9.34
CA PRO A 19 3.57 16.37 -10.01
C PRO A 19 2.57 15.68 -9.06
N LYS A 20 1.28 16.02 -9.19
CA LYS A 20 0.20 15.47 -8.35
C LYS A 20 0.20 13.95 -8.38
N GLU A 21 0.42 13.36 -9.56
CA GLU A 21 0.42 11.92 -9.80
C GLU A 21 1.55 11.22 -9.03
N VAL A 22 2.74 11.82 -9.02
CA VAL A 22 3.92 11.30 -8.30
C VAL A 22 3.69 11.40 -6.79
N ALA A 23 3.20 12.54 -6.31
CA ALA A 23 2.89 12.76 -4.91
C ALA A 23 1.79 11.80 -4.39
N SER A 24 0.71 11.63 -5.15
CA SER A 24 -0.37 10.69 -4.86
C SER A 24 0.14 9.25 -4.82
N SER A 25 0.90 8.83 -5.82
CA SER A 25 1.47 7.47 -5.88
C SER A 25 2.35 7.18 -4.66
N ALA A 26 3.27 8.09 -4.33
CA ALA A 26 4.17 7.92 -3.18
C ALA A 26 3.44 7.95 -1.83
N GLY A 27 2.43 8.81 -1.68
CA GLY A 27 1.61 8.87 -0.47
C GLY A 27 0.78 7.60 -0.24
N LEU A 28 0.17 7.06 -1.31
CA LEU A 28 -0.61 5.82 -1.25
C LEU A 28 0.28 4.59 -0.99
N ASP A 29 1.53 4.62 -1.44
CA ASP A 29 2.53 3.61 -1.11
C ASP A 29 2.88 3.63 0.39
N ALA A 30 3.16 4.82 0.95
CA ALA A 30 3.38 4.98 2.39
C ALA A 30 2.18 4.51 3.22
N PHE A 31 0.96 4.80 2.77
CA PHE A 31 -0.27 4.28 3.38
C PHE A 31 -0.33 2.74 3.32
N THR A 32 -0.01 2.15 2.16
CA THR A 32 -0.04 0.70 1.98
C THR A 32 0.99 0.00 2.88
N HIS A 33 2.21 0.55 2.98
CA HIS A 33 3.21 0.08 3.95
C HIS A 33 2.67 0.06 5.38
N ALA A 34 1.99 1.13 5.81
CA ALA A 34 1.40 1.20 7.14
C ALA A 34 0.29 0.15 7.33
N VAL A 35 -0.60 -0.03 6.36
CA VAL A 35 -1.67 -1.04 6.42
C VAL A 35 -1.10 -2.46 6.46
N GLU A 36 -0.22 -2.83 5.53
CA GLU A 36 0.33 -4.19 5.44
C GLU A 36 1.16 -4.54 6.68
N SER A 37 2.02 -3.64 7.12
CA SER A 37 2.80 -3.84 8.35
C SER A 37 1.93 -3.92 9.61
N PHE A 38 0.78 -3.24 9.63
CA PHE A 38 -0.20 -3.35 10.71
C PHE A 38 -0.92 -4.70 10.68
N ILE A 39 -1.33 -5.21 9.52
CA ILE A 39 -2.04 -6.51 9.44
C ILE A 39 -1.09 -7.73 9.47
N SER A 40 0.19 -7.54 9.21
CA SER A 40 1.25 -8.55 9.19
C SER A 40 1.31 -9.45 10.44
N LYS A 41 1.62 -10.74 10.24
CA LYS A 41 1.90 -11.70 11.34
C LYS A 41 3.26 -11.45 12.01
N GLY A 42 4.20 -10.82 11.31
CA GLY A 42 5.51 -10.43 11.86
C GLY A 42 5.47 -9.12 12.67
N GLY A 43 4.32 -8.45 12.73
CA GLY A 43 4.19 -7.18 13.44
C GLY A 43 4.30 -7.31 14.96
N SER A 44 5.11 -6.45 15.59
CA SER A 44 5.25 -6.29 17.04
C SER A 44 4.46 -5.10 17.57
N TYR A 45 4.48 -4.88 18.89
CA TYR A 45 3.90 -3.66 19.48
C TYR A 45 4.54 -2.39 18.88
N SER A 46 5.85 -2.38 18.70
CA SER A 46 6.59 -1.23 18.17
C SER A 46 6.22 -0.93 16.72
N THR A 47 6.16 -1.96 15.85
CA THR A 47 5.79 -1.75 14.44
C THR A 47 4.35 -1.26 14.33
N ARG A 48 3.42 -1.84 15.08
CA ARG A 48 2.02 -1.39 15.12
C ARG A 48 1.86 0.03 15.64
N LYS A 49 2.68 0.46 16.61
CA LYS A 49 2.71 1.84 17.09
C LYS A 49 3.15 2.80 15.97
N ASN A 50 4.19 2.42 15.21
CA ASN A 50 4.66 3.22 14.08
C ASN A 50 3.63 3.26 12.94
N ALA A 51 3.07 2.12 12.54
CA ALA A 51 1.99 2.06 11.55
C ALA A 51 0.77 2.90 11.97
N LYS A 52 0.35 2.82 13.24
CA LYS A 52 -0.72 3.68 13.77
C LYS A 52 -0.37 5.18 13.64
N LYS A 53 0.85 5.58 13.97
CA LYS A 53 1.29 6.97 13.84
C LYS A 53 1.30 7.43 12.38
N SER A 54 1.75 6.57 11.46
CA SER A 54 1.71 6.83 10.02
C SER A 54 0.27 7.01 9.51
N LEU A 55 -0.66 6.12 9.87
CA LEU A 55 -2.08 6.21 9.49
C LEU A 55 -2.76 7.47 10.03
N LEU A 56 -2.45 7.90 11.27
CA LEU A 56 -2.97 9.14 11.85
C LEU A 56 -2.45 10.38 11.08
N LEU A 57 -1.16 10.43 10.78
CA LEU A 57 -0.61 11.54 10.00
C LEU A 57 -1.19 11.54 8.57
N PHE A 58 -1.32 10.37 7.95
CA PHE A 58 -1.87 10.22 6.61
C PHE A 58 -3.31 10.72 6.54
N LYS A 59 -4.20 10.26 7.44
CA LYS A 59 -5.63 10.64 7.38
C LYS A 59 -5.84 12.15 7.50
N ASP A 60 -5.02 12.82 8.31
CA ASP A 60 -5.19 14.23 8.64
C ASP A 60 -4.57 15.16 7.57
N ASN A 61 -3.64 14.66 6.73
CA ASN A 61 -2.80 15.51 5.88
C ASN A 61 -2.76 15.11 4.40
N PHE A 62 -3.06 13.86 4.03
CA PHE A 62 -2.83 13.39 2.66
C PHE A 62 -3.59 14.20 1.62
N LEU A 63 -4.91 14.34 1.77
CA LEU A 63 -5.72 15.07 0.79
C LEU A 63 -5.36 16.56 0.74
N GLY A 64 -5.11 17.19 1.89
CA GLY A 64 -4.64 18.58 1.95
C GLY A 64 -3.30 18.77 1.23
N PHE A 65 -2.36 17.83 1.40
CA PHE A 65 -1.09 17.84 0.68
C PHE A 65 -1.27 17.62 -0.83
N ILE A 66 -2.21 16.78 -1.26
CA ILE A 66 -2.48 16.55 -2.69
C ILE A 66 -3.13 17.79 -3.34
N ASP A 67 -4.00 18.49 -2.61
CA ASP A 67 -4.64 19.73 -3.07
C ASP A 67 -3.65 20.90 -3.13
N ASP A 68 -2.84 21.08 -2.08
CA ASP A 68 -1.77 22.09 -2.02
C ASP A 68 -0.45 21.49 -1.48
N ARG A 69 0.44 21.14 -2.42
CA ARG A 69 1.77 20.58 -2.11
C ARG A 69 2.73 21.61 -1.49
N SER A 70 2.38 22.89 -1.53
CA SER A 70 3.17 23.97 -0.92
C SER A 70 2.82 24.20 0.55
N ASP A 71 1.72 23.61 1.06
CA ASP A 71 1.43 23.61 2.49
C ASP A 71 2.51 22.85 3.25
N TYR A 72 3.35 23.63 3.91
CA TYR A 72 4.47 23.15 4.70
C TYR A 72 4.04 22.13 5.76
N SER A 73 2.90 22.34 6.42
CA SER A 73 2.45 21.48 7.51
C SER A 73 2.01 20.12 6.98
N SER A 74 1.18 20.11 5.93
CA SER A 74 0.73 18.88 5.29
C SER A 74 1.90 18.11 4.68
N ALA A 75 2.81 18.79 3.97
CA ALA A 75 4.00 18.19 3.38
C ALA A 75 4.94 17.59 4.44
N MET A 76 5.19 18.30 5.54
CA MET A 76 6.00 17.78 6.65
C MET A 76 5.37 16.55 7.30
N ASN A 77 4.05 16.58 7.53
CA ASN A 77 3.34 15.44 8.11
C ASN A 77 3.29 14.24 7.18
N MET A 78 3.26 14.44 5.86
CA MET A 78 3.38 13.36 4.88
C MET A 78 4.78 12.74 4.85
N LEU A 79 5.85 13.55 4.96
CA LEU A 79 7.21 13.03 5.16
C LEU A 79 7.32 12.18 6.43
N LEU A 80 6.77 12.66 7.54
CA LEU A 80 6.72 11.92 8.80
C LEU A 80 5.88 10.65 8.69
N SER A 81 4.74 10.69 7.98
CA SER A 81 3.89 9.53 7.75
C SER A 81 4.65 8.43 7.00
N SER A 82 5.35 8.79 5.93
CA SER A 82 6.22 7.90 5.17
C SER A 82 7.34 7.32 6.03
N TYR A 83 7.99 8.16 6.85
CA TYR A 83 9.03 7.71 7.77
C TYR A 83 8.53 6.66 8.79
N TYR A 84 7.38 6.90 9.44
CA TYR A 84 6.82 5.95 10.39
C TYR A 84 6.33 4.66 9.70
N ALA A 85 5.81 4.76 8.47
CA ALA A 85 5.52 3.58 7.66
C ALA A 85 6.79 2.76 7.42
N GLY A 86 7.88 3.43 7.03
CA GLY A 86 9.22 2.88 6.85
C GLY A 86 9.73 2.12 8.07
N LEU A 87 9.68 2.76 9.25
CA LEU A 87 10.07 2.13 10.52
C LEU A 87 9.25 0.88 10.86
N SER A 88 7.98 0.86 10.43
CA SER A 88 7.07 -0.26 10.65
C SER A 88 7.37 -1.42 9.71
N PHE A 89 7.29 -1.21 8.39
CA PHE A 89 7.42 -2.29 7.41
C PHE A 89 8.85 -2.85 7.36
N THR A 90 9.88 -2.05 7.66
CA THR A 90 11.28 -2.57 7.74
C THR A 90 11.42 -3.72 8.75
N ARG A 91 10.56 -3.78 9.76
CA ARG A 91 10.60 -4.82 10.81
C ARG A 91 9.45 -5.82 10.72
N ALA A 92 8.27 -5.37 10.28
CA ALA A 92 7.09 -6.23 10.14
C ALA A 92 6.94 -6.83 8.74
N TYR A 93 7.81 -6.44 7.81
CA TYR A 93 7.70 -6.66 6.36
C TYR A 93 6.40 -6.09 5.76
N VAL A 94 6.25 -6.31 4.46
CA VAL A 94 5.04 -6.03 3.66
C VAL A 94 4.26 -7.32 3.42
N GLY A 95 3.33 -7.34 2.47
CA GLY A 95 2.50 -8.50 2.15
C GLY A 95 2.22 -8.66 0.65
N TYR A 96 1.09 -9.32 0.35
CA TYR A 96 0.72 -9.61 -1.04
C TYR A 96 0.42 -8.36 -1.88
N ALA A 97 0.06 -7.22 -1.29
CA ALA A 97 -0.13 -6.01 -2.08
C ALA A 97 1.19 -5.58 -2.74
N HIS A 98 2.30 -5.66 -2.00
CA HIS A 98 3.63 -5.37 -2.54
C HIS A 98 4.11 -6.41 -3.54
N SER A 99 4.03 -7.71 -3.23
CA SER A 99 4.54 -8.72 -4.17
C SER A 99 3.74 -8.79 -5.47
N ILE A 100 2.41 -8.61 -5.42
CA ILE A 100 1.60 -8.49 -6.63
C ILE A 100 1.91 -7.18 -7.35
N GLY A 101 2.03 -6.07 -6.61
CA GLY A 101 2.39 -4.76 -7.16
C GLY A 101 3.74 -4.75 -7.86
N HIS A 102 4.76 -5.44 -7.32
CA HIS A 102 6.07 -5.61 -7.96
C HIS A 102 5.98 -6.42 -9.24
N ALA A 103 5.25 -7.54 -9.23
CA ALA A 103 5.08 -8.37 -10.42
C ALA A 103 4.39 -7.60 -11.55
N LEU A 104 3.27 -6.92 -11.26
CA LEU A 104 2.54 -6.10 -12.22
C LEU A 104 3.36 -4.89 -12.67
N GLY A 105 3.94 -4.15 -11.73
CA GLY A 105 4.75 -2.96 -12.00
C GLY A 105 5.96 -3.25 -12.88
N GLY A 106 6.68 -4.35 -12.60
CA GLY A 106 7.82 -4.78 -13.40
C GLY A 106 7.43 -5.26 -14.80
N ALA A 107 6.25 -5.87 -14.97
CA ALA A 107 5.81 -6.39 -16.25
C ALA A 107 5.16 -5.34 -17.18
N TYR A 108 4.49 -4.34 -16.61
CA TYR A 108 3.69 -3.36 -17.36
C TYR A 108 4.13 -1.90 -17.17
N ASN A 109 5.28 -1.69 -16.50
CA ASN A 109 5.84 -0.36 -16.23
C ASN A 109 4.86 0.58 -15.50
N ILE A 110 4.10 0.02 -14.55
CA ILE A 110 3.15 0.78 -13.72
C ILE A 110 3.94 1.45 -12.58
N PRO A 111 3.69 2.74 -12.27
CA PRO A 111 4.26 3.38 -11.09
C PRO A 111 3.99 2.56 -9.82
N HIS A 112 5.05 2.31 -9.04
CA HIS A 112 5.02 1.36 -7.93
C HIS A 112 3.83 1.54 -6.98
N GLY A 113 3.64 2.75 -6.45
CA GLY A 113 2.56 3.03 -5.51
C GLY A 113 1.15 2.80 -6.08
N LEU A 114 0.97 2.96 -7.41
CA LEU A 114 -0.29 2.66 -8.08
C LEU A 114 -0.53 1.14 -8.15
N ALA A 115 0.47 0.38 -8.58
CA ALA A 115 0.37 -1.08 -8.63
C ALA A 115 0.07 -1.67 -7.24
N VAL A 116 0.74 -1.15 -6.20
CA VAL A 116 0.61 -1.61 -4.82
C VAL A 116 -0.76 -1.24 -4.23
N ILE A 117 -1.27 -0.01 -4.41
CA ILE A 117 -2.57 0.38 -3.84
C ILE A 117 -3.74 -0.36 -4.48
N HIS A 118 -3.72 -0.60 -5.80
CA HIS A 118 -4.74 -1.41 -6.47
C HIS A 118 -4.70 -2.87 -5.98
N SER A 119 -3.51 -3.40 -5.76
CA SER A 119 -3.33 -4.73 -5.20
C SER A 119 -3.84 -4.81 -3.75
N LEU A 120 -3.59 -3.78 -2.93
CA LEU A 120 -4.10 -3.69 -1.57
C LEU A 120 -5.63 -3.70 -1.54
N LEU A 121 -6.26 -2.84 -2.35
CA LEU A 121 -7.71 -2.75 -2.46
C LEU A 121 -8.35 -4.12 -2.72
N TYR A 122 -7.77 -4.86 -3.66
CA TYR A 122 -8.28 -6.17 -4.05
C TYR A 122 -8.03 -7.26 -2.99
N ILE A 123 -6.85 -7.30 -2.38
CA ILE A 123 -6.44 -8.43 -1.54
C ILE A 123 -7.03 -8.37 -0.12
N LEU A 124 -7.32 -7.17 0.41
CA LEU A 124 -7.89 -6.96 1.74
C LEU A 124 -9.10 -7.87 2.05
N PRO A 125 -10.16 -7.93 1.22
CA PRO A 125 -11.30 -8.79 1.48
C PRO A 125 -10.95 -10.28 1.43
N LYS A 126 -9.97 -10.69 0.61
CA LYS A 126 -9.58 -12.11 0.44
C LYS A 126 -8.88 -12.69 1.68
N TYR A 127 -8.32 -11.84 2.55
CA TYR A 127 -7.83 -12.25 3.85
C TYR A 127 -8.95 -12.67 4.82
N GLY A 128 -10.18 -12.18 4.64
CA GLY A 128 -11.35 -12.57 5.41
C GLY A 128 -11.18 -12.39 6.93
N SER A 129 -11.57 -13.40 7.70
CA SER A 129 -11.55 -13.35 9.17
C SER A 129 -10.15 -13.18 9.77
N THR A 130 -9.08 -13.52 9.04
CA THR A 130 -7.69 -13.47 9.53
C THR A 130 -7.23 -12.06 9.89
N ILE A 131 -7.80 -11.03 9.26
CA ILE A 131 -7.48 -9.63 9.53
C ILE A 131 -8.61 -8.86 10.22
N LYS A 132 -9.79 -9.47 10.45
CA LYS A 132 -11.01 -8.77 10.91
C LYS A 132 -10.75 -7.80 12.06
N LYS A 133 -10.07 -8.26 13.12
CA LYS A 133 -9.74 -7.43 14.29
C LYS A 133 -8.80 -6.27 13.93
N ARG A 134 -7.76 -6.54 13.14
CA ARG A 134 -6.73 -5.55 12.78
C ARG A 134 -7.25 -4.53 11.78
N LYS A 135 -8.07 -4.97 10.82
CA LYS A 135 -8.77 -4.11 9.87
C LYS A 135 -9.71 -3.14 10.60
N LYS A 136 -10.51 -3.63 11.56
CA LYS A 136 -11.35 -2.78 12.40
C LYS A 136 -10.55 -1.70 13.16
N GLN A 137 -9.39 -2.09 13.71
CA GLN A 137 -8.50 -1.11 14.37
C GLN A 137 -7.97 -0.05 13.40
N ILE A 138 -7.67 -0.41 12.16
CA ILE A 138 -7.26 0.55 11.12
C ILE A 138 -8.41 1.50 10.82
N GLU A 139 -9.63 0.98 10.63
CA GLU A 139 -10.84 1.78 10.39
C GLU A 139 -11.10 2.77 11.55
N GLU A 140 -10.96 2.32 12.80
CA GLU A 140 -11.04 3.16 14.01
C GLU A 140 -9.94 4.24 14.06
N ILE A 141 -8.70 3.90 13.67
CA ILE A 141 -7.59 4.86 13.61
C ILE A 141 -7.87 5.95 12.57
N LEU A 142 -8.33 5.54 11.39
CA LEU A 142 -8.70 6.43 10.29
C LEU A 142 -9.97 7.23 10.62
N GLY A 143 -10.78 6.79 11.59
CA GLY A 143 -12.03 7.44 11.97
C GLY A 143 -13.07 7.37 10.85
N ILE A 144 -13.13 6.23 10.15
CA ILE A 144 -14.03 6.02 9.02
C ILE A 144 -15.21 5.11 9.41
N ASP A 145 -16.41 5.48 8.96
CA ASP A 145 -17.64 4.70 9.15
C ASP A 145 -17.95 3.77 7.94
N ILE A 146 -17.02 3.71 6.99
CA ILE A 146 -17.06 2.85 5.81
C ILE A 146 -15.96 1.79 5.91
N SER A 147 -16.03 0.75 5.08
CA SER A 147 -14.96 -0.25 5.03
C SER A 147 -13.64 0.36 4.56
N LEU A 148 -12.53 -0.23 4.99
CA LEU A 148 -11.20 0.17 4.52
C LEU A 148 -11.08 0.14 2.99
N GLU A 149 -11.70 -0.82 2.31
CA GLU A 149 -11.73 -0.89 0.84
C GLU A 149 -12.49 0.28 0.23
N ALA A 150 -13.66 0.62 0.78
CA ALA A 150 -14.44 1.77 0.30
C ALA A 150 -13.68 3.08 0.52
N TYR A 151 -12.93 3.20 1.62
CA TYR A 151 -12.05 4.32 1.87
C TYR A 151 -10.92 4.41 0.84
N ILE A 152 -10.23 3.31 0.55
CA ILE A 152 -9.19 3.26 -0.50
C ILE A 152 -9.79 3.66 -1.85
N SER A 153 -10.94 3.09 -2.24
CA SER A 153 -11.63 3.47 -3.48
C SER A 153 -11.98 4.96 -3.53
N SER A 154 -12.34 5.57 -2.39
CA SER A 154 -12.59 7.01 -2.31
C SER A 154 -11.31 7.84 -2.48
N LEU A 155 -10.18 7.37 -1.96
CA LEU A 155 -8.88 8.02 -2.14
C LEU A 155 -8.43 7.98 -3.61
N LEU A 156 -8.58 6.82 -4.26
CA LEU A 156 -8.26 6.67 -5.68
C LEU A 156 -9.06 7.66 -6.53
N LYS A 157 -10.37 7.78 -6.28
CA LYS A 157 -11.23 8.77 -6.95
C LYS A 157 -10.77 10.21 -6.71
N LYS A 158 -10.44 10.58 -5.46
CA LYS A 158 -9.97 11.94 -5.13
C LYS A 158 -8.60 12.27 -5.72
N CYS A 159 -7.79 11.25 -5.99
CA CYS A 159 -6.47 11.40 -6.62
C CYS A 159 -6.53 11.29 -8.16
N ASP A 160 -7.74 11.16 -8.75
CA ASP A 160 -7.94 10.95 -10.18
C ASP A 160 -7.22 9.69 -10.73
N ILE A 161 -7.13 8.65 -9.90
CA ILE A 161 -6.47 7.37 -10.26
C ILE A 161 -7.52 6.40 -10.81
N SER A 162 -7.38 6.08 -12.09
CA SER A 162 -8.19 5.08 -12.80
C SER A 162 -7.71 3.65 -12.52
N PRO A 163 -8.57 2.63 -12.73
CA PRO A 163 -8.14 1.24 -12.78
C PRO A 163 -7.03 0.99 -13.80
N LEU A 164 -6.26 -0.09 -13.61
CA LEU A 164 -5.08 -0.39 -14.43
C LEU A 164 -5.41 -0.74 -15.90
N ASN A 165 -6.59 -1.32 -16.17
CA ASN A 165 -7.10 -1.65 -17.51
C ASN A 165 -6.09 -2.38 -18.41
N LEU A 166 -5.39 -3.37 -17.85
CA LEU A 166 -4.45 -4.23 -18.56
C LEU A 166 -5.15 -5.44 -19.15
N GLU A 167 -4.65 -5.92 -20.29
CA GLU A 167 -4.99 -7.24 -20.82
C GLU A 167 -3.94 -8.25 -20.35
N ILE A 168 -4.39 -9.25 -19.57
CA ILE A 168 -3.51 -10.28 -19.01
C ILE A 168 -4.09 -11.65 -19.33
N ASP A 169 -3.41 -12.41 -20.20
CA ASP A 169 -3.77 -13.80 -20.47
C ASP A 169 -3.43 -14.72 -19.28
N GLU A 170 -3.96 -15.93 -19.32
CA GLU A 170 -3.83 -16.90 -18.22
C GLU A 170 -2.38 -17.35 -17.97
N ASN A 171 -1.58 -17.50 -19.02
CA ASN A 171 -0.18 -17.91 -18.90
C ASN A 171 0.63 -16.79 -18.25
N LYS A 172 0.43 -15.55 -18.71
CA LYS A 172 1.09 -14.37 -18.14
C LYS A 172 0.68 -14.18 -16.68
N ALA A 173 -0.60 -14.34 -16.35
CA ALA A 173 -1.08 -14.27 -14.98
C ALA A 173 -0.42 -15.32 -14.08
N MET A 174 -0.23 -16.55 -14.60
CA MET A 174 0.47 -17.62 -13.89
C MET A 174 1.95 -17.29 -13.64
N ASP A 175 2.65 -16.77 -14.65
CA ASP A 175 4.06 -16.37 -14.51
C ASP A 175 4.22 -15.28 -13.45
N LEU A 176 3.34 -14.27 -13.47
CA LEU A 176 3.35 -13.19 -12.48
C LEU A 176 3.00 -13.70 -11.08
N ALA A 177 2.09 -14.68 -10.96
CA ALA A 177 1.76 -15.31 -9.68
C ALA A 177 2.94 -16.08 -9.10
N LEU A 178 3.71 -16.77 -9.93
CA LEU A 178 4.93 -17.45 -9.50
C LEU A 178 5.97 -16.46 -8.98
N LEU A 179 6.15 -15.32 -9.66
CA LEU A 179 7.06 -14.25 -9.22
C LEU A 179 6.60 -13.65 -7.88
N ALA A 180 5.33 -13.25 -7.78
CA ALA A 180 4.77 -12.69 -6.56
C ALA A 180 4.84 -13.69 -5.39
N ASN A 181 4.56 -14.98 -5.64
CA ASN A 181 4.63 -16.01 -4.61
C ASN A 181 6.06 -16.29 -4.15
N LYS A 182 7.04 -16.27 -5.06
CA LYS A 182 8.47 -16.43 -4.74
C LYS A 182 8.98 -15.28 -3.85
N GLU A 183 8.44 -14.09 -4.03
CA GLU A 183 8.74 -12.96 -3.16
C GLU A 183 8.02 -13.09 -1.80
N THR A 184 6.72 -13.40 -1.81
CA THR A 184 5.96 -13.55 -0.56
C THR A 184 6.48 -14.69 0.31
N ILE A 185 6.76 -15.86 -0.27
CA ILE A 185 7.16 -17.06 0.47
C ILE A 185 8.63 -17.34 0.17
N PRO A 186 9.54 -17.31 1.17
CA PRO A 186 9.28 -17.30 2.62
C PRO A 186 9.38 -15.91 3.29
N LEU A 187 9.52 -14.81 2.54
CA LEU A 187 9.96 -13.51 3.09
C LEU A 187 8.88 -12.77 3.90
N TYR A 188 7.63 -12.79 3.43
CA TYR A 188 6.56 -11.95 3.97
C TYR A 188 5.64 -12.71 4.91
N PRO A 189 5.50 -12.27 6.18
CA PRO A 189 4.64 -12.90 7.18
C PRO A 189 3.17 -12.49 6.98
N VAL A 190 2.58 -12.90 5.86
CA VAL A 190 1.21 -12.55 5.45
C VAL A 190 0.12 -13.14 6.37
N PRO A 191 -1.04 -12.46 6.50
CA PRO A 191 -2.17 -12.96 7.32
C PRO A 191 -2.71 -14.32 6.88
N LYS A 192 -2.73 -14.58 5.58
CA LYS A 192 -3.19 -15.81 4.94
C LYS A 192 -2.28 -16.07 3.74
N ILE A 193 -1.91 -17.33 3.53
CA ILE A 193 -1.19 -17.77 2.33
C ILE A 193 -2.24 -18.18 1.28
N PHE A 194 -2.03 -17.77 0.04
CA PHE A 194 -2.85 -18.17 -1.10
C PHE A 194 -2.07 -19.12 -1.99
N ASP A 195 -2.76 -20.07 -2.63
CA ASP A 195 -2.18 -20.91 -3.67
C ASP A 195 -1.91 -20.11 -4.96
N ILE A 196 -1.05 -20.65 -5.82
CA ILE A 196 -0.61 -19.96 -7.05
C ILE A 196 -1.78 -19.72 -8.01
N ALA A 197 -2.74 -20.65 -8.12
CA ALA A 197 -3.88 -20.48 -9.03
C ALA A 197 -4.80 -19.33 -8.57
N SER A 198 -5.05 -19.24 -7.26
CA SER A 198 -5.74 -18.09 -6.66
C SER A 198 -4.98 -16.78 -6.93
N LEU A 199 -3.65 -16.76 -6.75
CA LEU A 199 -2.83 -15.57 -7.01
C LEU A 199 -2.87 -15.15 -8.48
N ALA A 200 -2.81 -16.09 -9.42
CA ALA A 200 -2.93 -15.80 -10.86
C ALA A 200 -4.27 -15.14 -11.18
N LYS A 201 -5.36 -15.68 -10.61
CA LYS A 201 -6.69 -15.09 -10.74
C LYS A 201 -6.73 -13.65 -10.18
N PHE A 202 -6.13 -13.43 -9.01
CA PHE A 202 -6.11 -12.11 -8.37
C PHE A 202 -5.33 -11.10 -9.22
N ILE A 203 -4.15 -11.47 -9.70
CA ILE A 203 -3.30 -10.62 -10.55
C ILE A 203 -4.04 -10.20 -11.82
N LYS A 204 -4.70 -11.16 -12.47
CA LYS A 204 -5.51 -10.91 -13.66
C LYS A 204 -6.65 -9.94 -13.37
N GLU A 205 -7.44 -10.17 -12.32
CA GLU A 205 -8.55 -9.29 -11.93
C GLU A 205 -8.07 -7.88 -11.52
N ILE A 206 -6.94 -7.76 -10.81
CA ILE A 206 -6.33 -6.47 -10.46
C ILE A 206 -5.89 -5.71 -11.72
N GLY A 207 -5.20 -6.41 -12.63
CA GLY A 207 -4.72 -5.83 -13.89
C GLY A 207 -5.88 -5.34 -14.76
N GLU A 208 -6.92 -6.15 -14.90
CA GLU A 208 -8.11 -5.84 -15.69
C GLU A 208 -9.07 -4.84 -14.99
N GLY A 209 -8.70 -4.34 -13.80
CA GLY A 209 -9.46 -3.31 -13.09
C GLY A 209 -10.76 -3.81 -12.42
N ARG A 210 -10.89 -5.13 -12.20
CA ARG A 210 -12.08 -5.75 -11.61
C ARG A 210 -11.92 -5.93 -10.10
N TYR A 211 -12.37 -4.95 -9.33
CA TYR A 211 -12.28 -4.95 -7.87
C TYR A 211 -13.54 -5.49 -7.16
N GLU A 212 -14.61 -5.78 -7.91
CA GLU A 212 -15.87 -6.27 -7.37
C GLU A 212 -15.94 -7.80 -7.44
N ASN A 213 -16.01 -8.43 -6.25
CA ASN A 213 -16.41 -9.83 -6.01
C ASN A 213 -16.70 -10.02 -4.52
#